data_AF-A0A372KIV9-F1
#
_entry.id   AF-A0A372KIV9-F1
#
_cell.length_a   1.000
_cell.length_b   1.000
_cell.length_c   1.000
_cell.angle_alpha   90.00
_cell.angle_beta   90.00
_cell.angle_gamma   90.00
#
_symmetry.space_group_name_H-M   'P 1'
#
loop_
_entity.id
_entity.type
_entity.pdbx_description
1 polymer ?
#
loop_
_entity_poly.entity_id
_entity_poly.type
_entity_poly.pdbx_seq_one_letter_code
_entity_poly.pdbx_strand_id
1 'polypeptide(L)'
;MSEQKEKKLKPEVLEERMFKLRHNLEQTEDAYAELKKTQESIDENFEIAQSQLRQLDYYQLSHEESMKLSTVMQRQNHLRQLIRDRNDKRLKEYQNSKESNEKELASVKKTYYNLLDNQSDEKKDNQV
;
A
#
# COMPACT_ATOMS: atom_id res chain seq x y z
N MET A 1 37.46 1.25 -16.59
CA MET A 1 36.38 1.82 -15.75
C MET A 1 35.42 0.70 -15.36
N SER A 2 35.87 -0.27 -14.56
CA SER A 2 35.13 -1.51 -14.34
C SER A 2 35.55 -2.20 -13.04
N GLU A 3 35.60 -1.46 -11.94
CA GLU A 3 35.95 -1.99 -10.60
C GLU A 3 34.94 -1.56 -9.51
N GLN A 4 33.64 -1.64 -9.81
CA GLN A 4 32.60 -1.47 -8.78
C GLN A 4 31.61 -2.65 -8.70
N LYS A 5 31.83 -3.75 -9.44
CA LYS A 5 30.82 -4.82 -9.59
C LYS A 5 30.97 -6.05 -8.69
N GLU A 6 31.97 -6.16 -7.83
CA GLU A 6 32.07 -7.28 -6.89
C GLU A 6 32.43 -6.81 -5.48
N LYS A 7 31.52 -6.06 -4.83
CA LYS A 7 31.44 -6.20 -3.38
C LYS A 7 30.95 -7.62 -3.12
N LYS A 8 31.85 -8.51 -2.70
CA LYS A 8 31.47 -9.80 -2.07
C LYS A 8 30.31 -9.49 -1.11
N LEU A 9 29.10 -9.92 -1.48
CA LEU A 9 27.90 -9.70 -0.67
C LEU A 9 28.10 -10.50 0.61
N LYS A 10 28.46 -9.81 1.69
CA LYS A 10 28.66 -10.44 2.99
C LYS A 10 27.31 -10.80 3.61
N PRO A 11 27.23 -11.87 4.42
CA PRO A 11 25.99 -12.26 5.10
C PRO A 11 25.34 -11.09 5.86
N GLU A 12 26.13 -10.26 6.56
CA GLU A 12 25.62 -9.15 7.36
C GLU A 12 24.93 -8.08 6.50
N VAL A 13 25.43 -7.85 5.27
CA VAL A 13 24.83 -6.90 4.32
C VAL A 13 23.48 -7.40 3.81
N LEU A 14 23.36 -8.72 3.60
CA LEU A 14 22.11 -9.35 3.19
C LEU A 14 21.10 -9.37 4.33
N GLU A 15 21.53 -9.60 5.57
CA GLU A 15 20.69 -9.50 6.77
C GLU A 15 20.12 -8.09 6.96
N GLU A 16 20.97 -7.06 6.86
CA GLU A 16 20.54 -5.67 6.93
C GLU A 16 19.51 -5.35 5.83
N ARG A 17 19.74 -5.85 4.61
CA ARG A 17 18.79 -5.69 3.51
C ARG A 17 17.47 -6.43 3.76
N MET A 18 17.50 -7.65 4.28
CA MET A 18 16.29 -8.39 4.67
C MET A 18 15.51 -7.66 5.76
N PHE A 19 16.20 -7.09 6.75
CA PHE A 19 15.58 -6.30 7.81
C PHE A 19 14.85 -5.07 7.23
N LYS A 20 15.53 -4.29 6.38
CA LYS A 20 14.92 -3.14 5.71
C LYS A 20 13.71 -3.53 4.85
N LEU A 21 13.79 -4.62 4.10
CA LEU A 21 12.68 -5.10 3.28
C LEU A 21 11.46 -5.53 4.11
N ARG A 22 11.68 -6.21 5.26
CA ARG A 22 10.60 -6.55 6.18
C ARG A 22 9.95 -5.31 6.78
N HIS A 23 10.75 -4.34 7.19
CA HIS A 23 10.22 -3.08 7.71
C HIS A 23 9.41 -2.31 6.65
N ASN A 24 9.89 -2.26 5.40
CA ASN A 24 9.15 -1.63 4.30
C ASN A 24 7.82 -2.36 4.00
N LEU A 25 7.81 -3.69 4.11
CA LEU A 25 6.59 -4.49 3.96
C LEU A 25 5.56 -4.13 5.04
N GLU A 26 5.99 -4.13 6.31
CA GLU A 26 5.15 -3.75 7.45
C GLU A 26 4.55 -2.35 7.26
N GLN A 27 5.39 -1.35 6.94
CA GLN A 27 4.92 0.01 6.66
C GLN A 27 3.92 0.08 5.50
N THR A 28 4.14 -0.72 4.45
CA THR A 28 3.24 -0.76 3.28
C THR A 28 1.90 -1.38 3.66
N GLU A 29 1.90 -2.44 4.49
CA GLU A 29 0.70 -3.11 4.96
C GLU A 29 -0.12 -2.22 5.91
N ASP A 30 0.55 -1.51 6.82
CA ASP A 30 -0.09 -0.54 7.72
C ASP A 30 -0.73 0.59 6.93
N ALA A 31 0.00 1.20 5.99
CA ALA A 31 -0.52 2.27 5.14
C ALA A 31 -1.69 1.80 4.26
N TYR A 32 -1.65 0.55 3.80
CA TYR A 32 -2.76 -0.06 3.05
C TYR A 32 -4.01 -0.23 3.92
N ALA A 33 -3.85 -0.73 5.15
CA ALA A 33 -4.94 -0.94 6.09
C ALA A 33 -5.57 0.40 6.52
N GLU A 34 -4.75 1.40 6.84
CA GLU A 34 -5.22 2.76 7.18
C GLU A 34 -5.98 3.40 6.03
N LEU A 35 -5.50 3.25 4.79
CA LEU A 35 -6.17 3.80 3.62
C LEU A 35 -7.55 3.16 3.41
N LYS A 36 -7.67 1.84 3.59
CA LYS A 36 -8.95 1.14 3.54
C LYS A 36 -9.93 1.64 4.60
N LYS A 37 -9.47 1.72 5.85
CA LYS A 37 -10.30 2.22 6.96
C LYS A 37 -10.77 3.66 6.72
N THR A 38 -9.90 4.50 6.16
CA THR A 38 -10.24 5.87 5.79
C THR A 38 -11.30 5.90 4.69
N GLN A 39 -11.16 5.06 3.65
CA GLN A 39 -12.15 4.94 2.58
C GLN A 39 -13.51 4.48 3.09
N GLU A 40 -13.54 3.47 3.96
CA GLU A 40 -14.76 2.98 4.61
C GLU A 40 -15.45 4.10 5.41
N SER A 41 -14.69 4.84 6.23
CA SER A 41 -15.24 5.97 6.99
C SER A 41 -15.78 7.09 6.11
N ILE A 42 -15.12 7.39 4.98
CA ILE A 42 -15.63 8.39 4.01
C ILE A 42 -16.95 7.92 3.40
N ASP A 43 -17.05 6.62 3.07
CA ASP A 43 -18.27 6.04 2.51
C ASP A 43 -19.43 6.04 3.51
N GLU A 44 -19.19 5.68 4.77
CA GLU A 44 -20.19 5.74 5.84
C GLU A 44 -20.70 7.16 6.07
N ASN A 45 -19.78 8.13 6.21
CA ASN A 45 -20.14 9.54 6.40
C ASN A 45 -20.91 10.10 5.21
N PHE A 46 -20.57 9.65 3.99
CA PHE A 46 -21.29 10.01 2.80
C PHE A 46 -22.73 9.47 2.78
N GLU A 47 -22.95 8.21 3.16
CA GLU A 47 -24.30 7.63 3.25
C GLU A 47 -25.16 8.35 4.30
N ILE A 48 -24.56 8.72 5.44
CA ILE A 48 -25.22 9.53 6.47
C ILE A 48 -25.63 10.90 5.90
N ALA A 49 -24.70 11.61 5.27
CA ALA A 49 -24.95 12.92 4.68
C ALA A 49 -26.03 12.84 3.59
N GLN A 50 -25.98 11.82 2.72
CA GLN A 50 -27.01 11.58 1.72
C GLN A 50 -28.38 11.31 2.32
N SER A 51 -28.45 10.54 3.41
CA SER A 51 -29.69 10.29 4.12
C SER A 51 -30.30 11.59 4.66
N GLN A 52 -29.47 12.45 5.26
CA GLN A 52 -29.90 13.77 5.75
C GLN A 52 -30.38 14.68 4.61
N LEU A 53 -29.68 14.70 3.47
CA LEU A 53 -30.11 15.48 2.31
C LEU A 53 -31.42 14.97 1.71
N ARG A 54 -31.64 13.65 1.65
CA ARG A 54 -32.93 13.08 1.23
C ARG A 54 -34.04 13.45 2.20
N GLN A 55 -33.79 13.49 3.51
CA GLN A 55 -34.77 13.96 4.50
C GLN A 55 -35.20 15.41 4.26
N LEU A 56 -34.29 16.28 3.80
CA LEU A 56 -34.64 17.66 3.44
C LEU A 56 -35.58 17.72 2.24
N ASP A 57 -35.43 16.80 1.27
CA ASP A 57 -36.30 16.69 0.09
C ASP A 57 -37.74 16.24 0.44
N TYR A 58 -37.95 15.62 1.60
CA TYR A 58 -39.29 15.29 2.11
C TYR A 58 -40.08 16.52 2.59
N TYR A 59 -39.40 17.63 2.91
CA TYR A 59 -40.09 18.88 3.24
C TYR A 59 -40.54 19.57 1.95
N GLN A 60 -41.62 20.35 2.01
CA GLN A 60 -42.09 21.15 0.86
C GLN A 60 -41.10 22.30 0.58
N LEU A 61 -39.98 21.96 -0.04
CA LEU A 61 -38.97 22.92 -0.49
C LEU A 61 -39.54 23.77 -1.62
N SER A 62 -39.17 25.04 -1.65
CA SER A 62 -39.36 25.86 -2.84
C SER A 62 -38.56 25.29 -4.01
N HIS A 63 -38.96 25.67 -5.24
CA HIS A 63 -38.24 25.25 -6.45
C HIS A 63 -36.75 25.62 -6.40
N GLU A 64 -36.41 26.80 -5.87
CA GLU A 64 -35.03 27.26 -5.74
C GLU A 64 -34.23 26.40 -4.75
N GLU A 65 -34.85 26.03 -3.62
CA GLU A 65 -34.22 25.17 -2.61
C GLU A 65 -34.01 23.73 -3.13
N SER A 66 -34.97 23.18 -3.87
CA SER A 66 -34.84 21.87 -4.51
C SER A 66 -33.68 21.85 -5.52
N MET A 67 -33.53 22.91 -6.32
CA MET A 67 -32.40 23.05 -7.26
C MET A 67 -31.04 23.14 -6.54
N LYS A 68 -30.98 23.91 -5.44
CA LYS A 68 -29.77 23.99 -4.59
C LYS A 68 -29.43 22.63 -3.97
N LEU A 69 -30.43 21.93 -3.43
CA LEU A 69 -30.27 20.61 -2.81
C LEU A 69 -29.73 19.59 -3.82
N SER A 70 -30.34 19.51 -5.00
CA SER A 70 -29.89 18.65 -6.10
C SER A 70 -28.43 18.93 -6.49
N THR A 71 -28.06 20.22 -6.60
CA THR A 71 -26.68 20.63 -6.90
C THR A 71 -25.70 20.17 -5.82
N VAL A 72 -26.07 20.30 -4.53
CA VAL A 72 -25.24 19.84 -3.41
C VAL A 72 -25.06 18.32 -3.47
N MET A 73 -26.13 17.55 -3.69
CA MET A 73 -26.07 16.10 -3.81
C MET A 73 -25.17 15.65 -4.96
N GLN A 74 -25.27 16.28 -6.14
CA GLN A 74 -24.42 15.98 -7.29
C GLN A 74 -22.94 16.25 -6.99
N ARG A 75 -22.63 17.40 -6.36
CA ARG A 75 -21.25 17.75 -5.99
C ARG A 75 -20.68 16.78 -4.96
N GLN A 76 -21.45 16.40 -3.94
CA GLN A 76 -20.99 15.42 -2.96
C GLN A 76 -20.73 14.05 -3.59
N ASN A 77 -21.62 13.57 -4.47
CA ASN A 77 -21.41 12.32 -5.22
C ASN A 77 -20.10 12.37 -6.03
N HIS A 78 -19.89 13.48 -6.75
CA HIS A 78 -18.68 13.66 -7.56
C HIS A 78 -17.41 13.67 -6.71
N LEU A 79 -17.40 14.41 -5.59
CA LEU A 79 -16.26 14.45 -4.67
C LEU A 79 -15.95 13.07 -4.10
N ARG A 80 -16.96 12.30 -3.71
CA ARG A 80 -16.78 10.91 -3.26
C ARG A 80 -16.15 10.04 -4.34
N GLN A 81 -16.62 10.16 -5.59
CA GLN A 81 -16.06 9.37 -6.69
C GLN A 81 -14.58 9.71 -6.93
N LEU A 82 -14.22 11.00 -6.93
CA LEU A 82 -12.82 11.42 -7.08
C LEU A 82 -11.92 10.88 -5.96
N ILE A 83 -12.41 10.84 -4.72
CA ILE A 83 -11.67 10.27 -3.59
C ILE A 83 -11.52 8.76 -3.75
N ARG A 84 -12.58 8.05 -4.13
CA ARG A 84 -12.53 6.60 -4.40
C ARG A 84 -11.52 6.26 -5.48
N ASP A 85 -11.57 6.94 -6.62
CA ASP A 85 -10.64 6.70 -7.73
C ASP A 85 -9.18 6.93 -7.30
N ARG A 86 -8.93 7.98 -6.51
CA ARG A 86 -7.61 8.28 -5.96
C ARG A 86 -7.15 7.20 -4.97
N ASN A 87 -8.03 6.73 -4.09
CA ASN A 87 -7.72 5.72 -3.09
C ASN A 87 -7.49 4.36 -3.75
N ASP A 88 -8.28 3.97 -4.75
CA ASP A 88 -8.09 2.75 -5.54
C ASP A 88 -6.74 2.75 -6.24
N LYS A 89 -6.31 3.90 -6.79
CA LYS A 89 -4.97 4.04 -7.37
C LYS A 89 -3.89 3.81 -6.32
N ARG A 90 -4.00 4.43 -5.14
CA ARG A 90 -3.03 4.24 -4.05
C ARG A 90 -3.00 2.82 -3.50
N LEU A 91 -4.16 2.17 -3.38
CA LEU A 91 -4.24 0.76 -2.96
C LEU A 91 -3.51 -0.16 -3.94
N LYS A 92 -3.65 0.08 -5.25
CA LYS A 92 -2.87 -0.63 -6.28
C LYS A 92 -1.37 -0.35 -6.16
N GLU A 93 -0.98 0.89 -5.90
CA GLU A 93 0.43 1.26 -5.68
C GLU A 93 1.03 0.52 -4.46
N TYR A 94 0.31 0.43 -3.35
CA TYR A 94 0.73 -0.35 -2.18
C TYR A 94 0.80 -1.85 -2.46
N GLN A 95 -0.16 -2.42 -3.20
CA GLN A 95 -0.12 -3.83 -3.62
C GLN A 95 1.12 -4.11 -4.47
N ASN A 96 1.39 -3.25 -5.46
CA ASN A 96 2.59 -3.39 -6.31
C ASN A 96 3.89 -3.26 -5.50
N SER A 97 3.94 -2.32 -4.54
CA SER A 97 5.08 -2.16 -3.63
C SER A 97 5.31 -3.41 -2.77
N LYS A 98 4.23 -3.96 -2.20
CA LYS A 98 4.27 -5.20 -1.44
C LYS A 98 4.80 -6.36 -2.27
N GLU A 99 4.23 -6.61 -3.45
CA GLU A 99 4.70 -7.69 -4.33
C GLU A 99 6.18 -7.52 -4.74
N SER A 100 6.60 -6.29 -5.01
CA SER A 100 8.00 -5.99 -5.34
C SER A 100 8.94 -6.30 -4.17
N ASN A 101 8.60 -5.84 -2.97
CA ASN A 101 9.39 -6.07 -1.77
C ASN A 101 9.43 -7.56 -1.38
N GLU A 102 8.33 -8.30 -1.56
CA GLU A 102 8.29 -9.76 -1.34
C GLU A 102 9.20 -10.51 -2.32
N LYS A 103 9.16 -10.17 -3.61
CA LYS A 103 10.04 -10.74 -4.63
C LYS A 103 11.51 -10.46 -4.32
N GLU A 104 11.83 -9.23 -3.94
CA GLU A 104 13.19 -8.86 -3.54
C GLU A 104 13.64 -9.61 -2.30
N LEU A 105 12.79 -9.69 -1.26
CA LEU A 105 13.08 -10.42 -0.03
C LEU A 105 13.35 -11.91 -0.30
N ALA A 106 12.56 -12.54 -1.17
CA ALA A 106 12.77 -13.92 -1.59
C ALA A 106 14.13 -14.11 -2.30
N SER A 107 14.49 -13.18 -3.18
CA SER A 107 15.79 -13.18 -3.86
C SER A 107 16.97 -13.01 -2.88
N VAL A 108 16.85 -12.09 -1.93
CA VAL A 108 17.89 -11.85 -0.92
C VAL A 108 18.04 -13.08 0.00
N LYS A 109 16.94 -13.68 0.45
CA LYS A 109 16.96 -14.94 1.23
C LYS A 109 17.66 -16.05 0.48
N LYS A 110 17.33 -16.25 -0.81
CA LYS A 110 17.99 -17.26 -1.64
C LYS A 110 19.50 -17.02 -1.75
N THR A 111 19.89 -15.77 -1.96
CA THR A 111 21.32 -15.38 -2.05
C THR A 111 22.03 -15.64 -0.72
N TYR A 112 21.39 -15.31 0.40
CA TYR A 112 21.92 -15.51 1.74
C TYR A 112 22.13 -16.99 2.07
N TYR A 113 21.14 -17.84 1.83
CA TYR A 113 21.27 -19.28 2.07
C TYR A 113 22.33 -19.93 1.19
N ASN A 114 22.39 -19.59 -0.09
CA ASN A 114 23.45 -20.08 -0.98
C ASN A 114 24.86 -19.71 -0.49
N LEU A 115 25.03 -18.51 0.09
CA LEU A 115 26.31 -18.09 0.66
C LEU A 115 26.68 -18.89 1.91
N LEU A 116 25.72 -19.18 2.77
CA LEU A 116 25.95 -20.01 3.96
C LEU A 116 26.29 -21.45 3.58
N ASP A 117 25.59 -22.03 2.60
CA ASP A 117 25.84 -23.39 2.13
C ASP A 117 27.26 -23.52 1.54
N ASN A 118 27.67 -22.56 0.69
CA ASN A 118 29.01 -22.54 0.11
C ASN A 118 30.12 -22.35 1.17
N GLN A 119 29.90 -21.53 2.19
CA GLN A 119 30.83 -21.39 3.33
C GLN A 119 30.90 -22.66 4.19
N SER A 120 29.86 -23.49 4.17
CA SER A 120 29.81 -24.77 4.89
C SER A 120 30.61 -25.84 4.17
N ASP A 121 30.57 -25.85 2.84
CA ASP A 121 31.27 -26.84 2.02
C ASP A 121 32.76 -26.51 1.85
N GLU A 122 33.16 -25.23 1.73
CA GLU A 122 34.58 -24.81 1.75
C GLU A 122 35.30 -25.15 3.07
N LYS A 123 34.56 -25.27 4.18
CA LYS A 123 35.10 -25.69 5.49
C LYS A 123 35.26 -27.20 5.62
N LYS A 124 34.52 -28.00 4.85
CA LYS A 124 34.66 -29.47 4.84
C LYS A 124 35.85 -29.90 3.99
N ASP A 125 36.08 -29.23 2.86
CA ASP A 125 37.18 -29.58 1.95
C ASP A 125 38.57 -29.19 2.48
N ASN A 126 38.65 -28.20 3.40
CA ASN A 126 39.92 -27.82 4.06
C ASN A 126 40.27 -28.66 5.30
N GLN A 127 39.48 -29.69 5.63
CA GLN A 127 39.74 -30.61 6.75
C GLN A 127 40.14 -32.03 6.29
N VAL A 128 40.43 -32.22 5.00
CA VAL A 128 40.92 -33.48 4.41
C VAL A 128 42.40 -33.35 4.05
#